data_AF-A0A372RPP9-F1
#
_entry.id   AF-A0A372RPP9-F1
#
_cell.length_a   1.000
_cell.length_b   1.000
_cell.length_c   1.000
_cell.angle_alpha   90.00
_cell.angle_beta   90.00
_cell.angle_gamma   90.00
#
_symmetry.space_group_name_H-M   'P 1'
#
loop_
_entity.id
_entity.type
_entity.pdbx_description
1 polymer ?
#
loop_
_entity_poly.entity_id
_entity_poly.type
_entity_poly.pdbx_seq_one_letter_code
_entity_poly.pdbx_strand_id
1 'polypeptide(L)'
;MCIIKCFGITQDPITHNYALALQYMENGNLRSYLGQTANSKTWEQRLNKMYDICLALNDIHKYGLIHKDLHPGNIFIGSTFAYIGDFGLCMPANECLSNSTEKNIYGVIPYIAPEILRRKPHTLASDIYSLGIIINEIITGIPPFNNQPHDYLLVLDVCRGLRPNIRAETPNSLRELIEKCWDANPENRPTSKEIFYTLSNNLNEYKNMLLNFNETITMQSYETHPQAIYTSRLLISQNLNSNLPEPINCPNQQEFVSSEKLYTLNSECLECEIII
;
A
#
# COMPACT_ATOMS: atom_id res chain seq x y z
N MET A 1 19.54 3.31 -9.29
CA MET A 1 18.30 2.52 -9.21
C MET A 1 18.22 1.88 -7.85
N CYS A 2 17.22 2.26 -7.08
CA CYS A 2 16.83 1.63 -5.82
C CYS A 2 15.93 0.41 -6.08
N ILE A 3 16.44 -0.52 -6.91
CA ILE A 3 15.74 -1.73 -7.33
C ILE A 3 16.63 -2.94 -7.00
N ILE A 4 16.02 -4.02 -6.51
CA ILE A 4 16.73 -5.27 -6.23
C ILE A 4 17.36 -5.82 -7.52
N LYS A 5 18.67 -6.07 -7.46
CA LYS A 5 19.40 -6.65 -8.58
C LYS A 5 19.05 -8.13 -8.72
N CYS A 6 18.71 -8.54 -9.93
CA CYS A 6 18.66 -9.94 -10.33
C CYS A 6 20.00 -10.30 -10.98
N PHE A 7 20.70 -11.29 -10.42
CA PHE A 7 21.96 -11.80 -10.97
C PHE A 7 21.74 -12.88 -12.04
N GLY A 8 20.57 -13.53 -12.04
CA GLY A 8 20.20 -14.53 -13.04
C GLY A 8 19.20 -15.55 -12.52
N ILE A 9 19.01 -16.60 -13.31
CA ILE A 9 18.18 -17.76 -13.00
C ILE A 9 19.10 -18.95 -12.78
N THR A 10 18.79 -19.79 -11.79
CA THR A 10 19.44 -21.07 -11.54
C THR A 10 18.37 -22.16 -11.44
N GLN A 11 18.79 -23.42 -11.39
CA GLN A 11 17.91 -24.57 -11.20
C GLN A 11 18.45 -25.43 -10.07
N ASP A 12 17.59 -25.77 -9.12
CA ASP A 12 17.93 -26.70 -8.05
C ASP A 12 18.18 -28.10 -8.66
N PRO A 13 19.36 -28.72 -8.41
CA PRO A 13 19.73 -29.98 -9.06
C PRO A 13 18.95 -31.20 -8.54
N ILE A 14 18.25 -31.08 -7.41
CA ILE A 14 17.49 -32.17 -6.76
C ILE A 14 16.01 -32.04 -7.11
N THR A 15 15.42 -30.85 -6.92
CA THR A 15 13.99 -30.62 -7.15
C THR A 15 13.67 -30.24 -8.58
N HIS A 16 14.68 -29.87 -9.38
CA HIS A 16 14.54 -29.31 -10.73
C HIS A 16 13.71 -28.02 -10.80
N ASN A 17 13.42 -27.39 -9.66
CA ASN A 17 12.74 -26.10 -9.61
C ASN A 17 13.68 -24.98 -10.06
N TYR A 18 13.16 -24.05 -10.85
CA TYR A 18 13.86 -22.82 -11.17
C TYR A 18 13.86 -21.88 -9.97
N ALA A 19 14.96 -21.17 -9.77
CA ALA A 19 15.12 -20.16 -8.73
C ALA A 19 15.78 -18.89 -9.30
N LEU A 20 15.43 -17.74 -8.75
CA LEU A 20 16.07 -16.46 -9.06
C LEU A 20 17.19 -16.18 -8.07
N ALA A 21 18.39 -15.85 -8.59
CA ALA A 21 19.49 -15.37 -7.78
C ALA A 21 19.37 -13.85 -7.64
N LEU A 22 18.92 -13.38 -6.47
CA LEU A 22 18.68 -11.96 -6.20
C LEU A 22 19.71 -11.39 -5.23
N GLN A 23 19.89 -10.07 -5.25
CA GLN A 23 20.65 -9.35 -4.23
C GLN A 23 20.10 -9.62 -2.83
N TYR A 24 20.97 -10.08 -1.93
CA TYR A 24 20.62 -10.29 -0.54
C TYR A 24 20.48 -8.96 0.22
N MET A 25 19.45 -8.87 1.05
CA MET A 25 19.06 -7.66 1.78
C MET A 25 19.07 -7.94 3.28
N GLU A 26 20.20 -7.60 3.92
CA GLU A 26 20.52 -7.96 5.30
C GLU A 26 19.52 -7.45 6.35
N ASN A 27 18.86 -6.31 6.10
CA ASN A 27 17.88 -5.73 7.02
C ASN A 27 16.44 -6.15 6.72
N GLY A 28 16.24 -7.16 5.87
CA GLY A 28 14.93 -7.68 5.51
C GLY A 28 14.07 -6.67 4.74
N ASN A 29 12.77 -6.61 5.05
CA ASN A 29 11.80 -5.77 4.37
C ASN A 29 11.27 -4.61 5.24
N LEU A 30 10.60 -3.65 4.60
CA LEU A 30 10.07 -2.45 5.22
C LEU A 30 9.04 -2.79 6.31
N ARG A 31 8.21 -3.82 6.10
CA ARG A 31 7.28 -4.33 7.12
C ARG A 31 8.00 -4.66 8.43
N SER A 32 9.04 -5.48 8.37
CA SER A 32 9.84 -5.85 9.54
C SER A 32 10.62 -4.66 10.11
N TYR A 33 11.13 -3.79 9.23
CA TYR A 33 11.86 -2.59 9.63
C TYR A 33 11.00 -1.59 10.43
N LEU A 34 9.73 -1.43 10.08
CA LEU A 34 8.78 -0.57 10.82
C LEU A 34 8.28 -1.23 12.11
N GLY A 35 8.20 -2.56 12.16
CA GLY A 35 7.77 -3.31 13.35
C GLY A 35 8.85 -3.47 14.44
N GLN A 36 10.13 -3.53 14.07
CA GLN A 36 11.23 -3.65 15.04
C GLN A 36 11.47 -2.32 15.75
N THR A 37 11.01 -2.23 17.01
CA THR A 37 11.19 -1.08 17.91
C THR A 37 11.16 0.24 17.18
N ALA A 38 10.08 0.51 16.45
CA ALA A 38 9.38 1.79 16.43
C ALA A 38 10.16 3.05 16.89
N ASN A 39 10.53 3.08 18.18
CA ASN A 39 11.23 4.16 18.89
C ASN A 39 12.74 4.28 18.57
N SER A 40 13.35 3.34 17.85
CA SER A 40 14.77 3.31 17.51
C SER A 40 15.08 4.01 16.18
N LYS A 41 14.07 4.30 15.35
CA LYS A 41 14.25 4.87 14.01
C LYS A 41 13.92 6.35 14.03
N THR A 42 14.89 7.18 13.66
CA THR A 42 14.67 8.62 13.58
C THR A 42 13.72 8.95 12.42
N TRP A 43 12.96 10.03 12.55
CA TRP A 43 12.18 10.54 11.43
C TRP A 43 12.99 10.72 10.14
N GLU A 44 14.23 11.21 10.26
CA GLU A 44 15.11 11.38 9.09
C GLU A 44 15.35 10.05 8.36
N GLN A 45 15.57 8.95 9.09
CA GLN A 45 15.72 7.64 8.47
C GLN A 45 14.45 7.23 7.72
N ARG A 46 13.27 7.45 8.30
CA ARG A 46 11.97 7.14 7.67
C ARG A 46 11.73 7.96 6.41
N LEU A 47 11.99 9.27 6.48
CA LEU A 47 11.89 10.19 5.35
C LEU A 47 12.84 9.79 4.22
N ASN A 48 14.07 9.39 4.54
CA ASN A 48 15.01 8.88 3.55
C ASN A 48 14.49 7.59 2.88
N LYS A 49 13.93 6.64 3.65
CA LYS A 49 13.31 5.43 3.05
C LYS A 49 12.12 5.77 2.17
N MET A 50 11.26 6.69 2.61
CA MET A 50 10.14 7.19 1.79
C MET A 50 10.63 7.78 0.46
N TYR A 51 11.66 8.61 0.51
CA TYR A 51 12.28 9.19 -0.68
C TYR A 51 12.83 8.12 -1.62
N ASP A 52 13.58 7.14 -1.10
CA ASP A 52 14.14 6.04 -1.88
C ASP A 52 13.05 5.22 -2.60
N ILE A 53 11.93 4.95 -1.92
CA ILE A 53 10.79 4.21 -2.49
C ILE A 53 10.14 5.01 -3.62
N CYS A 54 9.94 6.32 -3.44
CA CYS A 54 9.35 7.18 -4.47
C CYS A 54 10.26 7.28 -5.69
N LEU A 55 11.58 7.39 -5.48
CA LEU A 55 12.57 7.35 -6.55
C LEU A 55 12.55 6.00 -7.29
N ALA A 56 12.52 4.88 -6.56
CA ALA A 56 12.46 3.54 -7.14
C ALA A 56 11.20 3.34 -7.99
N LEU A 57 10.03 3.74 -7.49
CA LEU A 57 8.78 3.62 -8.24
C LEU A 57 8.77 4.51 -9.47
N ASN A 58 9.31 5.72 -9.36
CA ASN A 58 9.46 6.62 -10.49
C ASN A 58 10.37 6.05 -11.58
N ASP A 59 11.47 5.37 -11.21
CA ASP A 59 12.32 4.65 -12.16
C ASP A 59 11.52 3.54 -12.88
N ILE A 60 10.73 2.74 -12.15
CA ILE A 60 9.88 1.68 -12.72
C ILE A 60 8.86 2.26 -13.72
N HIS A 61 8.10 3.28 -13.28
CA HIS A 61 7.04 3.91 -14.08
C HIS A 61 7.59 4.63 -15.32
N LYS A 62 8.81 5.16 -15.26
CA LYS A 62 9.49 5.78 -16.42
C LYS A 62 9.72 4.77 -17.56
N TYR A 63 9.85 3.48 -17.26
CA TYR A 63 9.92 2.41 -18.27
C TYR A 63 8.54 1.89 -18.68
N GLY A 64 7.44 2.50 -18.22
CA GLY A 64 6.08 2.06 -18.53
C GLY A 64 5.68 0.74 -17.87
N LEU A 65 6.36 0.36 -16.79
CA LEU A 65 6.11 -0.87 -16.04
C LEU A 65 5.21 -0.61 -14.84
N ILE A 66 4.31 -1.56 -14.55
CA ILE A 66 3.44 -1.57 -13.36
C ILE A 66 3.89 -2.69 -12.43
N HIS A 67 4.08 -2.40 -11.14
CA HIS A 67 4.53 -3.37 -10.15
C HIS A 67 3.45 -4.40 -9.78
N LYS A 68 2.18 -3.95 -9.67
CA LYS A 68 0.97 -4.74 -9.36
C LYS A 68 0.86 -5.29 -7.93
N ASP A 69 1.97 -5.55 -7.24
CA ASP A 69 1.99 -6.02 -5.84
C ASP A 69 2.91 -5.17 -4.95
N LEU A 70 2.76 -3.85 -5.00
CA LEU A 70 3.58 -2.94 -4.21
C LEU A 70 3.05 -2.87 -2.77
N HIS A 71 3.82 -3.41 -1.82
CA HIS A 71 3.52 -3.32 -0.38
C HIS A 71 4.83 -3.41 0.43
N PRO A 72 4.83 -3.10 1.74
CA PRO A 72 6.06 -3.10 2.56
C PRO A 72 6.81 -4.43 2.65
N GLY A 73 6.18 -5.55 2.28
CA GLY A 73 6.84 -6.86 2.22
C GLY A 73 7.75 -7.01 1.00
N ASN A 74 7.44 -6.29 -0.09
CA ASN A 74 8.19 -6.26 -1.35
C ASN A 74 9.14 -5.06 -1.45
N ILE A 75 9.29 -4.30 -0.35
CA ILE A 75 10.27 -3.23 -0.22
C ILE A 75 11.35 -3.70 0.74
N PHE A 76 12.57 -3.80 0.26
CA PHE A 76 13.71 -4.31 1.02
C PHE A 76 14.58 -3.19 1.56
N ILE A 77 15.16 -3.41 2.73
CA ILE A 77 15.98 -2.42 3.43
C ILE A 77 17.45 -2.83 3.33
N GLY A 78 18.25 -2.00 2.68
CA GLY A 78 19.71 -2.12 2.71
C GLY A 78 20.30 -1.35 3.89
N SER A 79 21.63 -1.32 3.96
CA SER A 79 22.37 -0.52 4.95
C SER A 79 22.00 0.97 4.88
N THR A 80 21.95 1.53 3.67
CA THR A 80 21.67 2.96 3.44
C THR A 80 20.30 3.21 2.82
N PHE A 81 19.90 2.45 1.79
CA PHE A 81 18.72 2.77 0.98
C PHE A 81 17.57 1.77 1.13
N ALA A 82 16.36 2.13 0.72
CA ALA A 82 15.27 1.19 0.43
C ALA A 82 15.30 0.74 -1.03
N TYR A 83 14.81 -0.48 -1.32
CA TYR A 83 14.80 -1.05 -2.66
C TYR A 83 13.45 -1.71 -2.94
N ILE A 84 12.84 -1.42 -4.09
CA ILE A 84 11.67 -2.19 -4.55
C ILE A 84 12.15 -3.50 -5.16
N GLY A 85 11.51 -4.61 -4.79
CA GLY A 85 11.77 -5.95 -5.29
C GLY A 85 10.48 -6.74 -5.53
N ASP A 86 10.63 -8.02 -5.86
CA ASP A 86 9.53 -8.91 -6.26
C ASP A 86 8.73 -8.42 -7.48
N PHE A 87 9.37 -8.54 -8.64
CA PHE A 87 8.79 -8.19 -9.94
C PHE A 87 8.03 -9.37 -10.58
N GLY A 88 7.68 -10.40 -9.83
CA GLY A 88 7.04 -11.61 -10.38
C GLY A 88 5.71 -11.37 -11.09
N LEU A 89 5.02 -10.28 -10.73
CA LEU A 89 3.78 -9.83 -11.34
C LEU A 89 3.95 -8.58 -12.23
N CYS A 90 5.16 -8.02 -12.31
CA CYS A 90 5.42 -6.79 -13.03
C CYS A 90 5.14 -6.94 -14.53
N MET A 91 4.49 -5.95 -15.13
CA MET A 91 4.07 -6.01 -16.54
C MET A 91 4.07 -4.63 -17.20
N PRO A 92 4.33 -4.53 -18.52
CA PRO A 92 4.11 -3.30 -19.28
C PRO A 92 2.66 -2.81 -19.20
N ALA A 93 2.47 -1.49 -19.05
CA ALA A 93 1.15 -0.90 -18.86
C ALA A 93 0.21 -1.10 -20.05
N ASN A 94 0.75 -1.10 -21.27
CA ASN A 94 -0.01 -1.36 -22.49
C ASN A 94 -0.52 -2.81 -22.57
N GLU A 95 0.26 -3.79 -22.10
CA GLU A 95 -0.15 -5.20 -22.08
C GLU A 95 -1.24 -5.45 -21.04
N CYS A 96 -1.17 -4.80 -19.88
CA CYS A 96 -2.17 -4.96 -18.82
C CYS A 96 -3.57 -4.51 -19.24
N LEU A 97 -3.67 -3.42 -20.01
CA LEU A 97 -4.94 -2.93 -20.59
C LEU A 97 -5.51 -3.91 -21.63
N SER A 98 -4.65 -4.63 -22.36
CA SER A 98 -5.07 -5.59 -23.38
C SER A 98 -5.46 -6.97 -22.80
N ASN A 99 -4.86 -7.35 -21.67
CA ASN A 99 -5.09 -8.64 -20.98
C ASN A 99 -6.23 -8.55 -19.95
N SER A 100 -7.42 -8.10 -20.37
CA SER A 100 -8.60 -7.90 -19.50
C SER A 100 -9.20 -9.19 -18.91
N THR A 101 -8.50 -10.32 -19.00
CA THR A 101 -8.96 -11.65 -18.56
C THR A 101 -8.39 -12.09 -17.21
N GLU A 102 -7.54 -11.28 -16.55
CA GLU A 102 -7.11 -11.56 -15.16
C GLU A 102 -8.32 -11.49 -14.21
N LYS A 103 -8.96 -12.65 -13.99
CA LYS A 103 -10.09 -12.79 -13.04
C LYS A 103 -9.62 -12.80 -11.58
N ASN A 104 -8.35 -13.07 -11.37
CA ASN A 104 -7.73 -13.32 -10.08
C ASN A 104 -7.01 -12.06 -9.60
N ILE A 105 -7.40 -11.56 -8.44
CA ILE A 105 -6.69 -10.47 -7.77
C ILE A 105 -5.68 -11.09 -6.82
N TYR A 106 -4.43 -10.64 -6.89
CA TYR A 106 -3.36 -11.07 -6.01
C TYR A 106 -2.79 -9.85 -5.28
N GLY A 107 -2.47 -10.01 -4.01
CA GLY A 107 -1.75 -9.00 -3.23
C GLY A 107 -2.23 -8.88 -1.79
N VAL A 108 -2.04 -7.71 -1.20
CA VAL A 108 -2.34 -7.40 0.20
C VAL A 108 -3.46 -6.36 0.29
N ILE A 109 -4.67 -6.76 0.70
CA ILE A 109 -5.91 -5.95 0.63
C ILE A 109 -5.73 -4.44 0.94
N PRO A 110 -5.13 -4.03 2.08
CA PRO A 110 -4.94 -2.61 2.37
C PRO A 110 -4.21 -1.77 1.30
N TYR A 111 -3.35 -2.38 0.50
CA TYR A 111 -2.51 -1.71 -0.51
C TYR A 111 -3.08 -1.83 -1.92
N ILE A 112 -4.14 -2.63 -2.12
CA ILE A 112 -4.76 -2.82 -3.43
C ILE A 112 -5.73 -1.67 -3.69
N ALA A 113 -5.56 -1.00 -4.83
CA ALA A 113 -6.44 0.10 -5.22
C ALA A 113 -7.89 -0.39 -5.45
N PRO A 114 -8.90 0.43 -5.14
CA PRO A 114 -10.30 -0.01 -5.15
C PRO A 114 -10.79 -0.43 -6.55
N GLU A 115 -10.26 0.16 -7.62
CA GLU A 115 -10.55 -0.28 -8.99
C GLU A 115 -10.03 -1.70 -9.28
N ILE A 116 -8.91 -2.09 -8.67
CA ILE A 116 -8.33 -3.44 -8.81
C ILE A 116 -9.14 -4.45 -8.01
N LEU A 117 -9.63 -4.06 -6.83
CA LEU A 117 -10.59 -4.87 -6.06
C LEU A 117 -11.87 -5.14 -6.86
N ARG A 118 -12.25 -4.22 -7.76
CA ARG A 118 -13.34 -4.37 -8.74
C ARG A 118 -12.93 -5.10 -10.04
N ARG A 119 -11.74 -5.70 -10.08
CA ARG A 119 -11.19 -6.41 -11.26
C ARG A 119 -11.02 -5.53 -12.50
N LYS A 120 -10.87 -4.21 -12.33
CA LYS A 120 -10.38 -3.36 -13.43
C LYS A 120 -8.88 -3.62 -13.63
N PRO A 121 -8.34 -3.45 -14.85
CA PRO A 121 -6.92 -3.66 -15.12
C PRO A 121 -6.01 -2.80 -14.24
N HIS A 122 -4.83 -3.31 -13.92
CA HIS A 122 -3.81 -2.51 -13.26
C HIS A 122 -3.34 -1.36 -14.16
N THR A 123 -3.01 -0.26 -13.52
CA THR A 123 -2.45 0.94 -14.15
C THR A 123 -1.28 1.46 -13.32
N LEU A 124 -0.49 2.38 -13.87
CA LEU A 124 0.54 3.07 -13.08
C LEU A 124 -0.09 3.74 -11.83
N ALA A 125 -1.30 4.31 -11.98
CA ALA A 125 -2.04 4.92 -10.88
C ALA A 125 -2.47 3.92 -9.79
N SER A 126 -2.58 2.63 -10.10
CA SER A 126 -2.85 1.59 -9.09
C SER A 126 -1.65 1.37 -8.16
N ASP A 127 -0.41 1.45 -8.66
CA ASP A 127 0.78 1.44 -7.81
C ASP A 127 0.89 2.73 -6.97
N ILE A 128 0.41 3.87 -7.50
CA ILE A 128 0.38 5.15 -6.76
C ILE A 128 -0.53 5.07 -5.54
N TYR A 129 -1.68 4.39 -5.66
CA TYR A 129 -2.54 4.11 -4.50
C TYR A 129 -1.76 3.36 -3.43
N SER A 130 -1.09 2.27 -3.81
CA SER A 130 -0.27 1.47 -2.90
C SER A 130 0.83 2.33 -2.24
N LEU A 131 1.48 3.19 -3.01
CA LEU A 131 2.50 4.13 -2.52
C LEU A 131 1.92 5.08 -1.46
N GLY A 132 0.73 5.65 -1.68
CA GLY A 132 0.07 6.52 -0.70
C GLY A 132 -0.17 5.83 0.64
N ILE A 133 -0.62 4.57 0.61
CA ILE A 133 -0.81 3.74 1.80
C ILE A 133 0.55 3.48 2.49
N ILE A 134 1.60 3.14 1.74
CA ILE A 134 2.95 2.92 2.27
C ILE A 134 3.53 4.19 2.91
N ILE A 135 3.35 5.35 2.28
CA ILE A 135 3.80 6.64 2.81
C ILE A 135 3.15 6.90 4.18
N ASN A 136 1.82 6.74 4.27
CA ASN A 136 1.12 6.92 5.54
C ASN A 136 1.63 5.95 6.61
N GLU A 137 1.87 4.70 6.24
CA GLU A 137 2.41 3.71 7.17
C GLU A 137 3.83 4.01 7.66
N ILE A 138 4.71 4.56 6.81
CA ILE A 138 6.04 5.00 7.24
C ILE A 138 5.92 6.11 8.29
N ILE A 139 4.97 7.03 8.10
CA ILE A 139 4.72 8.16 9.00
C ILE A 139 4.14 7.68 10.34
N THR A 140 3.10 6.85 10.29
CA THR A 140 2.43 6.38 11.51
C THR A 140 3.22 5.29 12.22
N GLY A 141 3.97 4.46 11.47
CA GLY A 141 4.52 3.19 11.95
C GLY A 141 3.45 2.15 12.26
N ILE A 142 2.20 2.39 11.84
CA ILE A 142 1.05 1.53 12.13
C ILE A 142 0.59 0.91 10.79
N PRO A 143 0.50 -0.42 10.70
CA PRO A 143 -0.03 -1.08 9.51
C PRO A 143 -1.45 -0.62 9.20
N PRO A 144 -1.79 -0.38 7.92
CA PRO A 144 -3.13 0.08 7.53
C PRO A 144 -4.17 -0.99 7.89
N PHE A 145 -5.21 -0.58 8.63
CA PHE A 145 -6.30 -1.46 9.08
C PHE A 145 -5.86 -2.59 10.03
N ASN A 146 -4.80 -2.37 10.83
CA ASN A 146 -4.26 -3.34 11.77
C ASN A 146 -5.26 -3.92 12.76
N ASN A 147 -6.33 -3.20 13.09
CA ASN A 147 -7.28 -3.54 14.14
C ASN A 147 -8.52 -4.30 13.66
N GLN A 148 -8.58 -4.72 12.39
CA GLN A 148 -9.76 -5.42 11.83
C GLN A 148 -9.36 -6.57 10.90
N PRO A 149 -10.28 -7.51 10.59
CA PRO A 149 -10.04 -8.57 9.62
C PRO A 149 -9.70 -8.03 8.22
N HIS A 150 -8.82 -8.72 7.50
CA HIS A 150 -8.56 -8.44 6.09
C HIS A 150 -9.41 -9.36 5.21
N ASP A 151 -10.71 -9.13 5.21
CA ASP A 151 -11.71 -9.95 4.54
C ASP A 151 -12.53 -9.13 3.51
N TYR A 152 -13.68 -9.67 3.12
CA TYR A 152 -14.59 -9.02 2.17
C TYR A 152 -15.17 -7.69 2.69
N LEU A 153 -15.45 -7.58 3.99
CA LEU A 153 -16.04 -6.37 4.56
C LEU A 153 -15.05 -5.20 4.46
N LEU A 154 -13.76 -5.46 4.69
CA LEU A 154 -12.72 -4.47 4.45
C LEU A 154 -12.67 -4.04 2.98
N VAL A 155 -12.79 -4.98 2.05
CA VAL A 155 -12.80 -4.66 0.61
C VAL A 155 -13.99 -3.77 0.24
N LEU A 156 -15.18 -4.08 0.77
CA LEU A 156 -16.37 -3.24 0.60
C LEU A 156 -16.13 -1.84 1.16
N ASP A 157 -15.56 -1.75 2.36
CA ASP A 157 -15.31 -0.47 3.03
C ASP A 157 -14.29 0.39 2.26
N VAL A 158 -13.22 -0.22 1.73
CA VAL A 158 -12.24 0.46 0.86
C VAL A 158 -12.90 1.03 -0.39
N CYS A 159 -13.84 0.29 -1.01
CA CYS A 159 -14.62 0.80 -2.15
C CYS A 159 -15.58 1.93 -1.73
N ARG A 160 -16.17 1.86 -0.53
CA ARG A 160 -17.01 2.92 0.06
C ARG A 160 -16.23 4.14 0.54
N GLY A 161 -14.90 4.14 0.38
CA GLY A 161 -14.04 5.28 0.64
C GLY A 161 -13.31 5.26 1.98
N LEU A 162 -13.32 4.13 2.71
CA LEU A 162 -12.48 3.97 3.89
C LEU A 162 -11.00 4.09 3.51
N ARG A 163 -10.26 4.88 4.27
CA ARG A 163 -8.81 5.03 4.17
C ARG A 163 -8.17 4.91 5.56
N PRO A 164 -6.88 4.54 5.66
CA PRO A 164 -6.17 4.58 6.93
C PRO A 164 -6.14 6.00 7.51
N ASN A 165 -6.17 6.11 8.84
CA ASN A 165 -6.07 7.40 9.50
C ASN A 165 -4.68 8.03 9.27
N ILE A 166 -4.66 9.32 8.95
CA ILE A 166 -3.44 10.14 8.92
C ILE A 166 -3.36 10.86 10.27
N ARG A 167 -2.21 10.76 10.96
CA ARG A 167 -1.96 11.44 12.23
C ARG A 167 -2.22 12.94 12.12
N ALA A 168 -2.82 13.55 13.15
CA ALA A 168 -3.19 14.97 13.14
C ALA A 168 -1.96 15.86 12.94
N GLU A 169 -0.83 15.42 13.47
CA GLU A 169 0.45 16.11 13.48
C GLU A 169 1.15 16.05 12.10
N THR A 170 0.70 15.20 11.17
CA THR A 170 1.32 15.08 9.83
C THR A 170 1.21 16.42 9.10
N PRO A 171 2.31 16.97 8.54
CA PRO A 171 2.29 18.24 7.82
C PRO A 171 1.22 18.25 6.71
N ASN A 172 0.50 19.36 6.59
CA ASN A 172 -0.63 19.47 5.65
C ASN A 172 -0.24 19.14 4.21
N SER A 173 0.93 19.59 3.74
CA SER A 173 1.40 19.28 2.38
C SER A 173 1.63 17.78 2.17
N LEU A 174 2.08 17.05 3.19
CA LEU A 174 2.26 15.60 3.14
C LEU A 174 0.92 14.86 3.27
N ARG A 175 0.00 15.35 4.10
CA ARG A 175 -1.38 14.86 4.18
C ARG A 175 -2.08 14.96 2.82
N GLU A 176 -2.06 16.13 2.19
CA GLU A 176 -2.66 16.35 0.87
C GLU A 176 -2.05 15.45 -0.20
N LEU A 177 -0.73 15.21 -0.14
CA LEU A 177 -0.05 14.29 -1.05
C LEU A 177 -0.55 12.85 -0.88
N ILE A 178 -0.62 12.35 0.36
CA ILE A 178 -1.16 11.02 0.67
C ILE A 178 -2.60 10.90 0.18
N GLU A 179 -3.40 11.94 0.45
CA GLU A 179 -4.82 11.97 0.08
C GLU A 179 -5.04 11.94 -1.42
N LYS A 180 -4.21 12.65 -2.19
CA LYS A 180 -4.22 12.57 -3.66
C LYS A 180 -3.76 11.20 -4.17
N CYS A 181 -2.77 10.57 -3.53
CA CYS A 181 -2.27 9.26 -3.94
C CYS A 181 -3.33 8.16 -3.86
N TRP A 182 -4.22 8.20 -2.85
CA TRP A 182 -5.24 7.16 -2.63
C TRP A 182 -6.66 7.57 -3.05
N ASP A 183 -6.78 8.59 -3.92
CA ASP A 183 -8.07 9.02 -4.47
C ASP A 183 -8.79 7.82 -5.13
N ALA A 184 -10.10 7.72 -4.90
CA ALA A 184 -10.95 6.70 -5.49
C ALA A 184 -10.93 6.72 -7.02
N ASN A 185 -10.82 7.91 -7.65
CA ASN A 185 -10.59 8.03 -9.08
C ASN A 185 -9.09 7.95 -9.40
N PRO A 186 -8.62 6.94 -10.16
CA PRO A 186 -7.22 6.83 -10.54
C PRO A 186 -6.67 8.03 -11.31
N GLU A 187 -7.51 8.75 -12.06
CA GLU A 187 -7.09 9.91 -12.86
C GLU A 187 -6.74 11.14 -12.01
N ASN A 188 -7.26 11.21 -10.78
CA ASN A 188 -6.93 12.28 -9.84
C ASN A 188 -5.58 12.05 -9.13
N ARG A 189 -5.03 10.83 -9.22
CA ARG A 189 -3.80 10.47 -8.54
C ARG A 189 -2.60 11.09 -9.26
N PRO A 190 -1.61 11.62 -8.52
CA PRO A 190 -0.41 12.18 -9.12
C PRO A 190 0.43 11.06 -9.75
N THR A 191 1.25 11.42 -10.73
CA THR A 191 2.27 10.52 -11.27
C THR A 191 3.40 10.30 -10.26
N SER A 192 4.12 9.19 -10.37
CA SER A 192 5.33 8.92 -9.56
C SER A 192 6.35 10.06 -9.65
N LYS A 193 6.44 10.71 -10.81
CA LYS A 193 7.32 11.84 -11.09
C LYS A 193 6.92 13.06 -10.27
N GLU A 194 5.64 13.40 -10.23
CA GLU A 194 5.13 14.53 -9.43
C GLU A 194 5.35 14.30 -7.94
N ILE A 195 5.08 13.08 -7.44
CA ILE A 195 5.33 12.71 -6.04
C ILE A 195 6.81 12.87 -5.70
N PHE A 196 7.71 12.34 -6.54
CA PHE A 196 9.15 12.46 -6.36
C PHE A 196 9.60 13.93 -6.29
N TYR A 197 9.13 14.79 -7.20
CA TYR A 197 9.49 16.21 -7.16
C TYR A 197 8.91 16.92 -5.93
N THR A 198 7.66 16.65 -5.55
CA THR A 198 7.05 17.23 -4.34
C THR A 198 7.86 16.86 -3.11
N LEU A 199 8.27 15.60 -2.94
CA LEU A 199 9.09 15.20 -1.80
C LEU A 199 10.50 15.79 -1.85
N SER A 200 11.11 15.86 -3.04
CA SER A 200 12.46 16.41 -3.22
C SER A 200 12.52 17.90 -2.87
N ASN A 201 11.55 18.68 -3.36
CA ASN A 201 11.52 20.13 -3.18
C ASN A 201 11.23 20.53 -1.74
N ASN A 202 10.44 19.71 -1.01
CA ASN A 202 10.06 19.98 0.38
C ASN A 202 10.89 19.17 1.39
N LEU A 203 11.96 18.49 0.96
CA LEU A 203 12.74 17.59 1.82
C LEU A 203 13.26 18.28 3.08
N ASN A 204 13.82 19.48 2.95
CA ASN A 204 14.34 20.24 4.09
C ASN A 204 13.22 20.68 5.05
N GLU A 205 12.06 21.06 4.50
CA GLU A 205 10.89 21.41 5.30
C GLU A 205 10.38 20.19 6.08
N TYR A 206 10.24 19.04 5.44
CA TYR A 206 9.84 17.79 6.10
C TYR A 206 10.86 17.29 7.11
N LYS A 207 12.15 17.53 6.90
CA LYS A 207 13.18 17.27 7.92
C LYS A 207 12.97 18.17 9.14
N ASN A 208 12.79 19.47 8.94
CA ASN A 208 12.70 20.46 10.02
C ASN A 208 11.38 20.36 10.81
N MET A 209 10.24 20.24 10.12
CA MET A 209 8.92 20.20 10.76
C MET A 209 8.74 19.00 11.68
N LEU A 210 9.38 17.88 11.34
CA LEU A 210 9.19 16.60 12.03
C LEU A 210 10.33 16.28 13.01
N LEU A 211 11.32 17.17 13.16
CA LEU A 211 12.22 17.15 14.31
C LEU A 211 11.46 17.49 15.60
N ASN A 212 10.49 18.42 15.55
CA ASN A 212 9.57 18.72 16.66
C ASN A 212 8.58 17.57 16.93
N PHE A 213 8.35 16.71 15.94
CA PHE A 213 7.43 15.58 15.99
C PHE A 213 8.07 14.35 16.67
N ASN A 214 9.40 14.20 16.62
CA ASN A 214 10.13 13.14 17.32
C ASN A 214 10.01 13.22 18.87
N GLU A 215 9.78 14.40 19.45
CA GLU A 215 9.53 14.52 20.90
C GLU A 215 8.14 13.99 21.31
N THR A 216 7.21 13.88 20.37
CA THR A 216 5.80 13.52 20.62
C THR A 216 5.41 12.12 20.12
N ILE A 217 6.16 11.51 19.19
CA ILE A 217 5.94 10.10 18.82
C ILE A 217 6.50 9.19 19.93
N THR A 218 5.78 9.03 21.02
CA THR A 218 5.68 7.69 21.60
C THR A 218 4.98 6.86 20.53
N MET A 219 5.72 6.03 19.80
CA MET A 219 5.10 5.21 18.79
C MET A 219 4.07 4.33 19.49
N GLN A 220 2.80 4.55 19.14
CA GLN A 220 1.71 3.83 19.76
C GLN A 220 1.95 2.35 19.52
N SER A 221 2.04 1.58 20.61
CA SER A 221 1.94 0.14 20.53
C SER A 221 0.61 -0.17 19.86
N TYR A 222 0.66 -0.93 18.77
CA TYR A 222 -0.53 -1.40 18.10
C TYR A 222 -0.63 -2.91 18.29
N GLU A 223 -1.86 -3.39 18.45
CA GLU A 223 -2.16 -4.81 18.33
C GLU A 223 -2.67 -5.09 16.93
N THR A 224 -2.26 -6.22 16.38
CA THR A 224 -2.73 -6.65 15.06
C THR A 224 -3.85 -7.66 15.26
N HIS A 225 -4.99 -7.41 14.64
CA HIS A 225 -6.12 -8.32 14.63
C HIS A 225 -5.67 -9.68 14.09
N PRO A 226 -6.04 -10.82 14.70
CA PRO A 226 -5.56 -12.15 14.28
C PRO A 226 -5.86 -12.52 12.82
N GLN A 227 -6.90 -11.90 12.24
CA GLN A 227 -7.31 -12.08 10.84
C GLN A 227 -6.80 -10.98 9.89
N ALA A 228 -5.94 -10.08 10.36
CA ALA A 228 -5.24 -9.13 9.50
C ALA A 228 -4.05 -9.82 8.82
N ILE A 229 -4.02 -9.78 7.49
CA ILE A 229 -3.02 -10.49 6.68
C ILE A 229 -2.25 -9.48 5.82
N TYR A 230 -0.94 -9.39 6.08
CA TYR A 230 0.01 -8.46 5.43
C TYR A 230 0.97 -9.12 4.43
N THR A 231 0.69 -10.36 4.06
CA THR A 231 1.40 -11.12 3.02
C THR A 231 0.51 -11.29 1.80
N SER A 232 1.12 -11.26 0.62
CA SER A 232 0.39 -11.39 -0.64
C SER A 232 -0.29 -12.74 -0.73
N ARG A 233 -1.54 -12.73 -1.20
CA ARG A 233 -2.33 -13.94 -1.42
C ARG A 233 -3.29 -13.75 -2.57
N LEU A 234 -3.73 -14.87 -3.13
CA LEU A 234 -4.85 -14.89 -4.06
C LEU A 234 -6.14 -14.52 -3.32
N LEU A 235 -6.84 -13.49 -3.79
CA LEU A 235 -8.16 -13.11 -3.31
C LEU A 235 -9.21 -13.87 -4.13
N ILE A 236 -9.67 -15.00 -3.59
CA ILE A 236 -10.58 -15.93 -4.28
C ILE A 236 -11.94 -15.25 -4.53
N SER A 237 -12.47 -15.43 -5.74
CA SER A 237 -13.70 -14.78 -6.25
C SER A 237 -14.96 -15.02 -5.42
N GLN A 238 -15.05 -16.12 -4.67
CA GLN A 238 -16.20 -16.40 -3.79
C GLN A 238 -16.31 -15.40 -2.63
N ASN A 239 -15.19 -14.76 -2.26
CA ASN A 239 -15.15 -13.70 -1.25
C ASN A 239 -15.23 -12.30 -1.86
N LEU A 240 -15.42 -12.16 -3.18
CA LEU A 240 -15.53 -10.89 -3.90
C LEU A 240 -16.66 -11.03 -4.91
N ASN A 241 -17.90 -11.04 -4.41
CA ASN A 241 -19.09 -11.06 -5.25
C ASN A 241 -19.06 -9.90 -6.26
N SER A 242 -19.67 -10.12 -7.42
CA SER A 242 -19.62 -9.24 -8.61
C SER A 242 -20.20 -7.82 -8.43
N ASN A 243 -20.68 -7.45 -7.24
CA ASN A 243 -21.40 -6.21 -6.98
C ASN A 243 -20.74 -5.35 -5.89
N LEU A 244 -19.41 -5.22 -5.91
CA LEU A 244 -18.76 -4.12 -5.20
C LEU A 244 -19.42 -2.78 -5.62
N PRO A 245 -19.49 -1.76 -4.75
CA PRO A 245 -19.91 -0.43 -5.16
C PRO A 245 -18.82 0.24 -6.03
N GLU A 246 -19.20 1.22 -6.86
CA GLU A 246 -18.19 2.07 -7.51
C GLU A 246 -17.37 2.81 -6.44
N PRO A 247 -16.04 2.95 -6.62
CA PRO A 247 -15.19 3.57 -5.61
C PRO A 247 -15.54 5.04 -5.41
N ILE A 248 -15.66 5.46 -4.15
CA ILE A 248 -15.90 6.87 -3.80
C ILE A 248 -14.87 7.35 -2.78
N ASN A 249 -14.67 8.67 -2.70
CA ASN A 249 -13.93 9.28 -1.61
C ASN A 249 -14.90 9.56 -0.45
N CYS A 250 -14.56 9.10 0.76
CA CYS A 250 -15.33 9.46 1.95
C CYS A 250 -14.89 10.84 2.44
N PRO A 251 -15.81 11.83 2.54
CA PRO A 251 -15.44 13.20 2.92
C PRO A 251 -15.00 13.32 4.37
N ASN A 252 -15.46 12.43 5.26
CA ASN A 252 -15.09 12.41 6.67
C ASN A 252 -14.84 10.98 7.16
N GLN A 253 -13.58 10.60 7.29
CA GLN A 253 -13.17 9.28 7.77
C GLN A 253 -13.62 9.00 9.22
N GLN A 254 -13.84 10.03 10.05
CA GLN A 254 -14.28 9.87 11.45
C GLN A 254 -15.75 9.44 11.56
N GLU A 255 -16.56 9.76 10.55
CA GLU A 255 -17.98 9.41 10.47
C GLU A 255 -18.24 8.15 9.65
N PHE A 256 -17.18 7.49 9.15
CA PHE A 256 -17.31 6.30 8.34
C PHE A 256 -17.91 5.14 9.15
N VAL A 257 -19.04 4.61 8.69
CA VAL A 257 -19.70 3.44 9.29
C VAL A 257 -19.27 2.17 8.56
N SER A 258 -18.51 1.31 9.25
CA SER A 258 -18.00 0.06 8.70
C SER A 258 -19.11 -0.88 8.24
N SER A 259 -18.82 -1.69 7.21
CA SER A 259 -19.76 -2.68 6.70
C SER A 259 -20.10 -3.73 7.75
N GLU A 260 -19.15 -4.07 8.63
CA GLU A 260 -19.39 -4.94 9.79
C GLU A 260 -20.47 -4.35 10.71
N LYS A 261 -20.36 -3.06 11.07
CA LYS A 261 -21.33 -2.40 11.94
C LYS A 261 -22.72 -2.32 11.30
N LEU A 262 -22.79 -2.04 9.99
CA LEU A 262 -24.06 -2.05 9.25
C LEU A 262 -24.70 -3.44 9.25
N TYR A 263 -23.90 -4.49 9.07
CA TYR A 263 -24.38 -5.87 9.07
C TYR A 263 -24.96 -6.25 10.43
N THR A 264 -24.27 -5.92 11.52
CA THR A 264 -24.74 -6.19 12.88
C THR A 264 -26.03 -5.44 13.19
N LEU A 265 -26.11 -4.14 12.87
CA LEU A 265 -27.33 -3.33 13.07
C LEU A 265 -28.54 -3.87 12.32
N ASN A 266 -28.35 -4.33 11.07
CA ASN A 266 -29.43 -4.92 10.28
C ASN A 266 -29.82 -6.32 10.78
N SER A 267 -28.88 -7.08 11.34
CA SER A 267 -29.19 -8.38 11.94
C SER A 267 -29.98 -8.29 13.25
N GLU A 268 -29.85 -7.16 13.97
CA GLU A 268 -30.64 -6.86 15.18
C GLU A 268 -32.01 -6.26 14.85
N CYS A 269 -32.18 -5.65 13.67
CA CYS A 269 -33.47 -5.18 13.14
C CYS A 269 -34.09 -6.21 12.19
N LEU A 270 -34.89 -7.14 12.73
CA LEU A 270 -35.63 -8.18 11.98
C LEU A 270 -36.71 -7.66 10.98
N GLU A 271 -36.72 -6.38 10.59
CA GLU A 271 -37.76 -5.81 9.70
C GLU A 271 -37.27 -4.97 8.50
N CYS A 272 -35.97 -4.90 8.22
CA CYS A 272 -35.50 -4.15 7.05
C CYS A 272 -34.83 -5.04 6.00
N GLU A 273 -35.64 -5.64 5.11
CA GLU A 273 -35.16 -6.09 3.80
C GLU A 273 -34.68 -4.85 3.01
N ILE A 274 -33.37 -4.71 2.84
CA ILE A 274 -32.82 -3.94 1.72
C ILE A 274 -32.11 -4.93 0.80
N ILE A 275 -32.61 -4.96 -0.42
CA ILE A 275 -32.00 -5.62 -1.58
C ILE A 275 -30.59 -5.02 -1.77
N ILE A 276 -29.57 -5.82 -1.50
CA ILE A 276 -28.17 -5.59 -1.88
C ILE A 276 -27.88 -6.32 -3.18
#